data_AF-A0A5N5SRZ0-F1
#
_entry.id   AF-A0A5N5SRZ0-F1
#
_cell.length_a   1.000
_cell.length_b   1.000
_cell.length_c   1.000
_cell.angle_alpha   90.00
_cell.angle_beta   90.00
_cell.angle_gamma   90.00
#
_symmetry.space_group_name_H-M   'P 1'
#
loop_
_entity.id
_entity.type
_entity.pdbx_description
1 polymer ?
#
loop_
_entity_poly.entity_id
_entity_poly.type
_entity_poly.pdbx_seq_one_letter_code
_entity_poly.pdbx_strand_id
1 'polypeptide(L)'
;MFESVGGKLFWLRGYNSDEGYNLLIENKNKIKERNMDSKEFRKRGYEMVDYIVDYLDTIESRRVTPSIEPGYLRKLLPTEAPQKPEDWNVIMDDVEKKIMPGMF
;
A
#
# COMPACT_ATOMS: atom_id res chain seq x y z
N MET A 1 12.96 -16.89 39.74
CA MET A 1 12.99 -18.23 40.36
C MET A 1 11.70 -18.92 39.95
N PHE A 2 11.79 -19.95 39.10
CA PHE A 2 10.64 -20.61 38.49
C PHE A 2 10.36 -21.90 39.25
N GLU A 3 9.15 -22.06 39.78
CA GLU A 3 8.66 -23.37 40.23
C GLU A 3 7.62 -23.87 39.23
N SER A 4 7.94 -24.99 38.60
CA SER A 4 7.03 -25.75 37.75
C SER A 4 6.31 -26.77 38.63
N VAL A 5 5.04 -26.51 38.93
CA VAL A 5 4.13 -27.54 39.44
C VAL A 5 2.93 -27.60 38.50
N GLY A 6 2.80 -28.73 37.79
CA GLY A 6 1.56 -29.19 37.19
C GLY A 6 0.86 -28.26 36.18
N GLY A 7 1.28 -28.32 34.92
CA GLY A 7 0.35 -28.30 33.77
C GLY A 7 -0.57 -27.09 33.53
N LYS A 8 -0.43 -25.97 34.24
CA LYS A 8 -1.13 -24.71 33.94
C LYS A 8 -0.17 -23.53 34.06
N LEU A 9 0.28 -23.04 32.91
CA LEU A 9 0.95 -21.76 32.78
C LEU A 9 -0.04 -20.63 33.13
N PHE A 10 0.05 -20.12 34.35
CA PHE A 10 -0.60 -18.87 34.75
C PHE A 10 0.16 -17.70 34.09
N TRP A 11 -0.42 -17.11 33.05
CA TRP A 11 0.03 -15.82 32.52
C TRP A 11 -0.94 -14.70 32.94
N LEU A 12 -0.38 -13.74 33.68
CA LEU A 12 -0.83 -12.36 33.92
C LEU A 12 -2.15 -12.11 34.68
N ARG A 13 -2.01 -12.04 36.01
CA ARG A 13 -2.85 -11.22 36.90
C ARG A 13 -2.70 -9.75 36.49
N GLY A 14 -3.64 -9.23 35.68
CA GLY A 14 -3.72 -7.80 35.37
C GLY A 14 -4.28 -7.42 33.99
N TYR A 15 -4.47 -8.35 33.05
CA TYR A 15 -5.19 -8.05 31.81
C TYR A 15 -6.65 -8.47 31.97
N ASN A 16 -7.57 -7.49 32.07
CA ASN A 16 -9.00 -7.78 31.94
C ASN A 16 -9.23 -8.37 30.54
N SER A 17 -9.91 -9.52 30.47
CA SER A 17 -10.22 -10.17 29.18
C SER A 17 -10.88 -9.20 28.21
N ASP A 18 -11.77 -8.36 28.74
CA ASP A 18 -12.57 -7.40 27.98
C ASP A 18 -11.70 -6.26 27.41
N GLU A 19 -10.66 -5.83 28.13
CA GLU A 19 -9.68 -4.86 27.63
C GLU A 19 -8.84 -5.47 26.49
N GLY A 20 -8.43 -6.73 26.65
CA GLY A 20 -7.71 -7.47 25.61
C GLY A 20 -8.54 -7.64 24.32
N TYR A 21 -9.83 -7.96 24.44
CA TYR A 21 -10.72 -8.07 23.27
C TYR A 21 -10.95 -6.73 22.56
N ASN A 22 -11.13 -5.64 23.32
CA ASN A 22 -11.32 -4.30 22.74
C ASN A 22 -10.08 -3.83 21.97
N LEU A 23 -8.87 -4.06 22.50
CA LEU A 23 -7.60 -3.78 21.82
C LEU A 23 -7.45 -4.54 20.49
N LEU A 24 -7.91 -5.79 20.41
CA LEU A 24 -7.88 -6.58 19.18
C LEU A 24 -8.86 -6.06 18.13
N ILE A 25 -10.05 -5.64 18.54
CA ILE A 25 -11.05 -5.05 17.64
C ILE A 25 -10.57 -3.70 17.12
N GLU A 26 -10.03 -2.85 17.99
CA GLU A 26 -9.48 -1.55 17.60
C GLU A 26 -8.33 -1.72 16.61
N ASN A 27 -7.40 -2.65 16.85
CA ASN A 27 -6.32 -2.95 15.91
C ASN A 27 -6.84 -3.52 14.58
N LYS A 28 -7.84 -4.41 14.59
CA LYS A 28 -8.45 -4.91 13.34
C LYS A 28 -9.11 -3.80 12.55
N ASN A 29 -9.82 -2.87 13.20
CA ASN A 29 -10.44 -1.73 12.54
C ASN A 29 -9.37 -0.79 11.98
N LYS A 30 -8.30 -0.53 12.74
CA LYS A 30 -7.16 0.29 12.30
C LYS A 30 -6.41 -0.32 11.11
N ILE A 31 -6.29 -1.64 11.05
CA ILE A 31 -5.71 -2.37 9.91
C ILE A 31 -6.66 -2.29 8.70
N LYS A 32 -7.96 -2.46 8.92
CA LYS A 32 -8.98 -2.37 7.88
C LYS A 32 -9.07 -0.96 7.28
N GLU A 33 -8.95 0.08 8.10
CA GLU A 33 -8.93 1.48 7.64
C GLU A 33 -7.65 1.84 6.87
N ARG A 34 -6.55 1.11 7.09
CA ARG A 34 -5.25 1.38 6.45
C ARG A 34 -5.05 0.66 5.12
N ASN A 35 -5.84 -0.36 4.81
CA ASN A 35 -5.68 -1.16 3.60
C ASN A 35 -6.86 -0.97 2.65
N MET A 36 -6.56 -0.89 1.36
CA MET A 36 -7.57 -0.95 0.30
C MET A 36 -8.44 -2.21 0.48
N ASP A 37 -9.76 -2.01 0.59
CA ASP A 37 -10.70 -3.13 0.71
C ASP A 37 -11.04 -3.72 -0.67
N SER A 38 -11.80 -4.82 -0.70
CA SER A 38 -12.13 -5.50 -1.96
C SER A 38 -13.03 -4.70 -2.89
N LYS A 39 -13.86 -3.78 -2.37
CA LYS A 39 -14.72 -2.92 -3.19
C LYS A 39 -13.89 -1.82 -3.84
N GLU A 40 -13.00 -1.20 -3.07
CA GLU A 40 -12.09 -0.20 -3.56
C GLU A 40 -11.11 -0.81 -4.57
N PHE A 41 -10.55 -1.98 -4.28
CA PHE A 41 -9.69 -2.72 -5.21
C PHE A 41 -10.39 -3.00 -6.54
N ARG A 42 -11.66 -3.42 -6.49
CA ARG A 42 -12.43 -3.64 -7.72
C ARG A 42 -12.60 -2.35 -8.52
N LYS A 43 -12.94 -1.24 -7.84
CA LYS A 43 -13.07 0.08 -8.48
C LYS A 43 -11.76 0.51 -9.15
N ARG A 44 -10.65 0.46 -8.41
CA ARG A 44 -9.32 0.85 -8.91
C ARG A 44 -8.80 -0.08 -9.99
N GLY A 45 -9.18 -1.36 -9.93
CA GLY A 45 -8.92 -2.32 -10.99
C GLY A 45 -9.58 -1.95 -12.31
N TYR A 46 -10.84 -1.50 -12.29
CA TYR A 46 -11.49 -1.00 -13.50
C TYR A 46 -10.81 0.27 -14.04
N GLU A 47 -10.51 1.23 -13.16
CA GLU A 47 -9.78 2.45 -13.55
C GLU A 47 -8.42 2.12 -14.19
N MET A 48 -7.72 1.10 -13.70
CA MET A 48 -6.45 0.65 -14.27
C MET A 48 -6.63 -0.07 -15.62
N VAL A 49 -7.72 -0.80 -15.82
CA VAL A 49 -8.03 -1.40 -17.12
C VAL A 49 -8.30 -0.32 -18.16
N ASP A 50 -9.14 0.66 -17.83
CA ASP A 50 -9.43 1.80 -18.71
C ASP A 50 -8.13 2.54 -19.06
N TYR A 51 -7.26 2.76 -18.07
CA TYR A 51 -5.96 3.37 -18.26
C TYR A 51 -5.05 2.60 -19.25
N ILE A 52 -5.00 1.28 -19.15
CA ILE A 52 -4.20 0.44 -20.06
C ILE A 52 -4.77 0.50 -21.48
N VAL A 53 -6.09 0.51 -21.62
CA VAL A 53 -6.75 0.67 -22.94
C VAL A 53 -6.37 2.01 -23.55
N ASP A 54 -6.51 3.11 -22.81
CA ASP A 54 -6.13 4.45 -23.27
C ASP A 54 -4.64 4.54 -23.63
N TYR A 55 -3.77 3.88 -22.87
CA TYR A 55 -2.34 3.79 -23.19
C TYR A 55 -2.10 3.09 -24.52
N LEU A 56 -2.74 1.94 -24.76
CA LEU A 56 -2.59 1.16 -25.99
C LEU A 56 -3.18 1.89 -27.20
N ASP A 57 -4.33 2.54 -27.05
CA ASP A 57 -4.96 3.32 -28.12
C ASP A 57 -4.13 4.56 -28.51
N THR A 58 -3.34 5.10 -27.57
CA THR A 58 -2.49 6.28 -27.81
C THR A 58 -1.03 5.93 -28.07
N ILE A 59 -0.64 4.66 -28.10
CA ILE A 59 0.77 4.22 -28.13
C ILE A 59 1.53 4.76 -29.36
N GLU A 60 0.86 4.84 -30.52
CA GLU A 60 1.47 5.33 -31.76
C GLU A 60 1.83 6.82 -31.72
N SER A 61 1.14 7.60 -30.88
CA SER A 61 1.41 9.03 -30.69
C SER A 61 2.59 9.30 -29.74
N ARG A 62 3.04 8.26 -29.04
CA ARG A 62 4.09 8.36 -28.02
C ARG A 62 5.46 8.15 -28.65
N ARG A 63 6.47 8.82 -28.06
CA ARG A 63 7.85 8.74 -28.53
C ARG A 63 8.49 7.44 -28.05
N VAL A 64 8.88 6.57 -28.98
CA VAL A 64 9.56 5.28 -28.70
C VAL A 64 10.92 5.46 -27.98
N THR A 65 11.57 6.63 -28.13
CA THR A 65 12.83 6.93 -27.45
C THR A 65 12.61 7.93 -26.31
N PRO A 66 12.70 7.51 -25.04
CA PRO A 66 12.46 8.42 -23.93
C PRO A 66 13.63 9.42 -23.80
N SER A 67 13.33 10.68 -23.49
CA SER A 67 14.30 11.78 -23.41
C SER A 67 14.79 12.03 -21.99
N ILE A 68 15.23 10.96 -21.32
CA ILE A 68 15.59 10.96 -19.89
C ILE A 68 17.07 10.63 -19.68
N GLU A 69 17.62 11.09 -18.57
CA GLU A 69 18.97 10.72 -18.14
C GLU A 69 18.98 9.44 -17.28
N PRO A 70 20.05 8.63 -17.34
CA PRO A 70 20.24 7.53 -16.40
C PRO A 70 20.10 7.99 -14.95
N GLY A 71 19.26 7.29 -14.18
CA GLY A 71 19.02 7.61 -12.78
C GLY A 71 18.04 8.77 -12.51
N TYR A 72 17.34 9.30 -13.53
CA TYR A 72 16.36 10.39 -13.35
C TYR A 72 15.30 10.04 -12.28
N LEU A 73 14.78 8.81 -12.30
CA LEU A 73 13.69 8.38 -11.42
C LEU A 73 14.10 8.42 -9.94
N ARG A 74 15.36 8.07 -9.62
CA ARG A 74 15.87 8.10 -8.24
C ARG A 74 15.84 9.51 -7.64
N LYS A 75 15.97 10.56 -8.47
CA LYS A 75 15.90 11.96 -8.02
C LYS A 75 14.45 12.41 -7.73
N LEU A 76 13.46 11.72 -8.28
CA LEU A 76 12.03 12.05 -8.17
C LEU A 76 11.30 11.27 -7.07
N LEU A 77 11.89 10.20 -6.57
CA LEU A 77 11.32 9.35 -5.54
C LEU A 77 11.84 9.74 -4.15
N PRO A 78 11.03 9.56 -3.09
CA PRO A 78 11.49 9.72 -1.72
C PRO A 78 12.60 8.71 -1.41
N THR A 79 13.48 9.08 -0.48
CA THR A 79 14.63 8.24 -0.07
C THR A 79 14.24 7.02 0.74
N GLU A 80 13.06 7.03 1.34
CA GLU A 80 12.53 5.94 2.18
C GLU A 80 11.06 5.68 1.86
N ALA A 81 10.60 4.47 2.19
CA ALA A 81 9.21 4.08 1.99
C ALA A 81 8.27 4.85 2.95
N PRO A 82 7.07 5.25 2.48
CA PRO A 82 6.10 5.94 3.31
C PRO A 82 5.63 5.06 4.47
N GLN A 83 5.58 5.64 5.67
CA GLN A 83 5.13 4.94 6.88
C GLN A 83 3.60 4.83 6.98
N LYS A 84 2.88 5.57 6.14
CA LYS A 84 1.41 5.61 6.09
C LYS A 84 0.96 5.35 4.66
N PRO A 85 -0.23 4.76 4.48
CA PRO A 85 -0.85 4.63 3.17
C PRO A 85 -1.03 5.99 2.51
N GLU A 86 -0.88 6.02 1.19
CA GLU A 86 -1.15 7.18 0.35
C GLU A 86 -2.45 6.97 -0.42
N ASP A 87 -3.08 8.08 -0.81
CA ASP A 87 -4.30 8.05 -1.61
C ASP A 87 -3.98 7.50 -3.03
N TRP A 88 -4.91 6.71 -3.58
CA TRP A 88 -4.75 6.13 -4.91
C TRP A 88 -4.46 7.17 -5.99
N ASN A 89 -5.07 8.35 -5.91
CA ASN A 89 -4.88 9.40 -6.90
C ASN A 89 -3.45 9.97 -6.85
N VAL A 90 -2.82 9.99 -5.67
CA VAL A 90 -1.41 10.41 -5.53
C VAL A 90 -0.49 9.40 -6.20
N ILE A 91 -0.78 8.11 -6.04
CA ILE A 91 -0.01 7.03 -6.70
C ILE A 91 -0.14 7.12 -8.21
N MET A 92 -1.36 7.30 -8.74
CA MET A 92 -1.58 7.41 -10.18
C MET A 92 -0.98 8.68 -10.80
N ASP A 93 -0.99 9.80 -10.07
CA ASP A 93 -0.29 11.03 -10.47
C ASP A 93 1.22 10.81 -10.59
N ASP A 94 1.79 10.04 -9.67
CA ASP A 94 3.20 9.63 -9.73
C ASP A 94 3.51 8.71 -10.92
N VAL A 95 2.59 7.80 -11.28
CA VAL A 95 2.73 6.96 -12.49
C VAL A 95 2.81 7.85 -13.73
N GLU A 96 1.90 8.80 -13.88
CA GLU A 96 1.87 9.73 -15.02
C GLU A 96 3.12 10.61 -15.08
N LYS A 97 3.51 11.20 -13.96
CA LYS A 97 4.57 12.22 -13.95
C LYS A 97 5.97 11.64 -13.90
N LYS A 98 6.14 10.50 -13.24
CA LYS A 98 7.48 9.95 -12.94
C LYS A 98 7.79 8.71 -13.76
N ILE A 99 6.81 7.86 -14.07
CA ILE A 99 7.04 6.58 -14.77
C ILE A 99 6.86 6.73 -16.28
N MET A 100 5.74 7.30 -16.73
CA MET A 100 5.41 7.39 -18.15
C MET A 100 6.47 8.11 -19.02
N PRO A 101 7.18 9.17 -18.57
CA PRO A 101 8.24 9.78 -19.37
C PRO A 101 9.43 8.86 -19.69
N GLY A 102 9.60 7.78 -18.92
CA GLY A 102 10.65 6.78 -19.13
C GLY A 102 10.17 5.50 -19.81
N MET A 103 8.87 5.38 -20.10
CA MET A 103 8.30 4.24 -20.83
C MET A 103 8.45 4.45 -22.34
N PHE A 104 8.68 3.35 -23.05
CA PHE A 104 8.87 3.27 -24.51
C PHE A 104 7.81 2.38 -25.14
#